data_AF-A0AAV4CMG6-F1
#
_entry.id   AF-A0AAV4CMG6-F1
#
_cell.length_a   1.000
_cell.length_b   1.000
_cell.length_c   1.000
_cell.angle_alpha   90.00
_cell.angle_beta   90.00
_cell.angle_gamma   90.00
#
_symmetry.space_group_name_H-M   'P 1'
#
loop_
_entity.id
_entity.type
_entity.pdbx_description
1 polymer ?
#
loop_
_entity_poly.entity_id
_entity_poly.type
_entity_poly.pdbx_seq_one_letter_code
_entity_poly.pdbx_strand_id
1 'polypeptide(L)'
;MEDEMLRYIYPYRRYNNASSSTYIANGKKFREYFDANQGYWSQDRVTVAGLTVKNQFFGEVLLTYDLFKYMNIDGVFGLMPTGSAADEGPTVFENMISQCLLPVPAFSLYLN
;
A
#
# COMPACT_ATOMS: atom_id res chain seq x y z
N MET A 1 7.14 6.99 -29.35
CA MET A 1 5.98 7.79 -28.91
C MET A 1 5.26 7.17 -27.71
N GLU A 2 5.22 5.82 -27.56
CA GLU A 2 4.70 5.18 -26.33
C GLU A 2 5.68 5.20 -25.14
N ASP A 3 7.00 5.21 -25.39
CA ASP A 3 8.03 5.19 -24.33
C ASP A 3 8.17 6.49 -23.51
N GLU A 4 7.63 7.61 -24.01
CA GLU A 4 7.70 8.92 -23.32
C GLU A 4 6.58 9.15 -22.31
N MET A 5 5.53 8.31 -22.31
CA MET A 5 4.41 8.41 -21.36
C MET A 5 4.71 7.74 -20.00
N LEU A 6 5.76 6.92 -19.92
CA LEU A 6 6.08 6.10 -18.74
C LEU A 6 6.96 6.80 -17.69
N ARG A 7 7.34 8.07 -17.91
CA ARG A 7 8.21 8.83 -17.00
C ARG A 7 7.60 10.16 -16.56
N TYR A 8 6.33 10.15 -16.16
CA TYR A 8 5.90 11.21 -15.26
C TYR A 8 6.46 10.94 -13.86
N ILE A 9 7.58 11.58 -13.55
CA ILE A 9 8.05 11.78 -12.17
C ILE A 9 7.12 12.84 -11.58
N TYR A 10 5.89 12.45 -11.26
CA TYR A 10 5.03 13.25 -10.40
C TYR A 10 5.68 13.36 -9.01
N PRO A 11 5.45 14.46 -8.27
CA PRO A 11 6.08 14.70 -6.96
C PRO A 11 5.47 13.85 -5.83
N TYR A 12 5.32 12.54 -6.06
CA TYR A 12 4.90 11.60 -5.02
C TYR A 12 6.06 11.27 -4.10
N ARG A 13 5.76 11.08 -2.82
CA ARG A 13 6.70 10.46 -1.89
C ARG A 13 6.84 8.98 -2.26
N ARG A 14 8.08 8.54 -2.46
CA ARG A 14 8.38 7.15 -2.82
C ARG A 14 8.93 6.41 -1.62
N TYR A 15 8.39 5.23 -1.38
CA TYR A 15 8.98 4.30 -0.43
C TYR A 15 10.33 3.80 -0.96
N ASN A 16 11.34 3.74 -0.09
CA ASN A 16 12.68 3.24 -0.40
C ASN A 16 13.03 2.10 0.57
N ASN A 17 12.85 0.86 0.12
CA ASN A 17 13.11 -0.33 0.92
C ASN A 17 14.57 -0.40 1.45
N ALA A 18 15.54 0.09 0.69
CA ALA A 18 16.95 0.08 1.09
C ALA A 18 17.26 0.97 2.30
N SER A 19 16.35 1.90 2.63
CA SER A 19 16.47 2.78 3.80
C SER A 19 15.79 2.24 5.06
N SER A 20 15.01 1.16 4.94
CA SER A 20 14.27 0.58 6.07
C SER A 20 15.01 -0.60 6.69
N SER A 21 15.32 -0.47 7.98
CA SER A 21 15.91 -1.57 8.77
C SER A 21 14.92 -2.70 9.11
N THR A 22 13.63 -2.50 8.87
CA THR A 22 12.57 -3.49 9.16
C THR A 22 11.94 -4.08 7.90
N TYR A 23 12.42 -3.67 6.73
CA TYR A 23 12.02 -4.23 5.45
C TYR A 23 12.33 -5.74 5.38
N ILE A 24 11.35 -6.49 4.90
CA ILE A 24 11.44 -7.90 4.56
C ILE A 24 11.08 -8.04 3.08
N ALA A 25 12.02 -8.57 2.30
CA ALA A 25 11.81 -8.81 0.89
C ALA A 25 10.78 -9.93 0.66
N ASN A 26 9.79 -9.67 -0.19
CA ASN A 26 8.90 -10.68 -0.76
C ASN A 26 9.18 -10.79 -2.27
N GLY A 27 9.09 -9.67 -3.01
CA GLY A 27 9.55 -9.58 -4.40
C GLY A 27 8.63 -10.25 -5.43
N LYS A 28 7.50 -10.82 -5.00
CA LYS A 28 6.46 -11.31 -5.90
C LYS A 28 5.83 -10.13 -6.66
N LYS A 29 5.75 -10.25 -7.99
CA LYS A 29 5.15 -9.24 -8.85
C LYS A 29 3.62 -9.26 -8.73
N PHE A 30 3.01 -8.09 -8.78
CA PHE A 30 1.58 -7.95 -8.99
C PHE A 30 1.27 -7.06 -10.20
N ARG A 31 0.09 -7.29 -10.78
CA ARG A 31 -0.55 -6.45 -11.77
C ARG A 31 -2.02 -6.36 -11.41
N GLU A 32 -2.47 -5.18 -11.00
CA GLU A 32 -3.88 -4.92 -10.74
C GLU A 32 -4.59 -4.64 -12.07
N TYR A 33 -5.67 -5.36 -12.35
CA TYR A 33 -6.38 -5.27 -13.62
C TYR A 33 -7.16 -3.97 -13.82
N PHE A 34 -7.66 -3.38 -12.73
CA PHE A 34 -8.54 -2.22 -12.79
C PHE A 34 -7.77 -0.90 -12.86
N ASP A 35 -6.78 -0.72 -11.98
CA ASP A 35 -5.99 0.51 -11.89
C ASP A 35 -4.71 0.46 -12.73
N ALA A 36 -4.48 -0.67 -13.41
CA ALA A 36 -3.29 -0.98 -14.21
C ALA A 36 -1.95 -0.79 -13.45
N ASN A 37 -2.01 -0.79 -12.12
CA ASN A 37 -0.82 -0.72 -11.27
C ASN A 37 0.01 -1.98 -11.44
N GLN A 38 1.32 -1.80 -11.54
CA GLN A 38 2.29 -2.90 -11.57
C GLN A 38 3.40 -2.61 -10.57
N GLY A 39 3.79 -3.65 -9.85
CA GLY A 39 4.72 -3.48 -8.75
C GLY A 39 5.18 -4.80 -8.14
N TYR A 40 5.74 -4.68 -6.93
CA TYR A 40 6.20 -5.80 -6.13
C TYR A 40 5.53 -5.77 -4.76
N TRP A 41 5.21 -6.95 -4.25
CA TRP A 41 4.85 -7.10 -2.85
C TRP A 41 6.09 -6.96 -1.97
N SER A 42 5.91 -6.19 -0.92
CA SER A 42 6.91 -5.94 0.11
C SER A 42 6.28 -6.06 1.49
N GLN A 43 7.13 -6.26 2.49
CA GLN A 43 6.70 -6.36 3.86
C GLN A 43 7.55 -5.45 4.73
N ASP A 44 6.91 -4.65 5.58
CA ASP A 44 7.60 -3.74 6.50
C ASP A 44 6.69 -3.38 7.69
N ARG A 45 7.14 -2.46 8.54
CA ARG A 45 6.32 -1.78 9.54
C ARG A 45 5.52 -0.66 8.88
N VAL A 46 4.22 -0.66 9.11
CA VAL A 46 3.32 0.42 8.70
C VAL A 46 2.80 1.09 9.96
N THR A 47 2.96 2.41 10.07
CA THR A 47 2.45 3.18 11.20
C THR A 47 1.25 4.01 10.76
N VAL A 48 0.12 3.83 11.44
CA VAL A 48 -1.13 4.58 11.18
C VAL A 48 -1.62 5.15 12.50
N ALA A 49 -1.81 6.47 12.57
CA ALA A 49 -2.27 7.16 13.77
C ALA A 49 -1.47 6.81 15.06
N GLY A 50 -0.15 6.60 14.92
CA GLY A 50 0.74 6.23 16.04
C GLY A 50 0.75 4.73 16.39
N LEU A 51 -0.08 3.90 15.76
CA LEU A 51 -0.08 2.45 15.92
C LEU A 51 0.85 1.82 14.88
N THR A 52 1.88 1.12 15.33
CA THR A 52 2.84 0.43 14.46
C THR A 52 2.44 -1.02 14.24
N VAL A 53 1.95 -1.31 13.03
CA VAL A 53 1.66 -2.65 12.55
C VAL A 53 2.95 -3.26 12.02
N LYS A 54 3.36 -4.39 12.59
CA LYS A 54 4.56 -5.12 12.15
C LYS A 54 4.21 -6.06 11.00
N ASN A 55 5.20 -6.35 10.16
CA ASN A 55 5.12 -7.42 9.16
C ASN A 55 3.93 -7.24 8.18
N GLN A 56 3.59 -6.00 7.84
CA GLN A 56 2.47 -5.69 6.95
C GLN A 56 2.89 -5.86 5.49
N PHE A 57 2.12 -6.64 4.72
CA PHE A 57 2.27 -6.66 3.26
C PHE A 57 1.68 -5.40 2.62
N PHE A 58 2.38 -4.83 1.64
CA PHE A 58 1.88 -3.75 0.80
C PHE A 58 2.55 -3.80 -0.57
N GLY A 59 1.90 -3.17 -1.56
CA GLY A 59 2.43 -3.07 -2.91
C GLY A 59 3.35 -1.86 -3.08
N GLU A 60 4.58 -2.10 -3.54
CA GLU A 60 5.45 -1.08 -4.11
C GLU A 60 5.09 -0.88 -5.57
N VAL A 61 4.30 0.17 -5.87
CA VAL A 61 3.88 0.50 -7.24
C VAL A 61 5.03 1.13 -8.01
N LEU A 62 5.39 0.52 -9.14
CA LEU A 62 6.44 0.99 -10.05
C LEU A 62 5.89 1.64 -11.31
N LEU A 63 4.74 1.16 -11.77
CA LEU A 63 4.02 1.70 -12.92
C LEU A 63 2.57 1.88 -12.51
N THR A 64 2.02 3.06 -12.76
CA THR A 64 0.61 3.39 -12.52
C THR A 64 0.09 4.17 -13.73
N TYR A 65 -1.18 4.00 -14.07
CA TYR A 65 -1.81 4.80 -15.13
C TYR A 65 -2.26 6.17 -14.57
N ASP A 66 -2.47 7.14 -15.47
CA ASP A 66 -2.62 8.58 -15.20
C ASP A 66 -3.81 8.98 -14.28
N LEU A 67 -4.57 8.02 -13.71
CA LEU A 67 -5.68 8.29 -12.78
C LEU A 67 -5.21 9.07 -11.55
N PHE A 68 -4.03 8.76 -11.01
CA PHE A 68 -3.46 9.43 -9.85
C PHE A 68 -2.87 10.81 -10.15
N LYS A 69 -2.63 11.16 -11.43
CA LYS A 69 -2.05 12.46 -11.84
C LYS A 69 -2.80 13.66 -11.27
N TYR A 70 -4.12 13.53 -11.21
CA TYR A 70 -5.01 14.62 -10.81
C TYR A 70 -5.37 14.57 -9.32
N MET A 71 -4.87 13.58 -8.59
CA MET A 71 -5.12 13.41 -7.16
C MET A 71 -3.88 13.80 -6.36
N ASN A 72 -4.07 14.61 -5.31
CA ASN A 72 -2.99 14.95 -4.37
C ASN A 72 -2.84 13.85 -3.29
N ILE A 73 -2.57 12.61 -3.73
CA ILE A 73 -2.36 11.45 -2.87
C ILE A 73 -1.12 10.68 -3.32
N ASP A 74 -0.36 10.13 -2.37
CA ASP A 74 0.85 9.32 -2.65
C ASP A 74 0.54 7.83 -2.86
N GLY A 75 -0.66 7.38 -2.48
CA GLY A 75 -1.07 5.98 -2.56
C GLY A 75 -2.47 5.73 -2.01
N VAL A 76 -2.86 4.45 -1.97
CA VAL A 76 -4.19 3.99 -1.51
C VAL A 76 -4.03 3.16 -0.23
N PHE A 77 -4.93 3.38 0.73
CA PHE A 77 -5.02 2.58 1.95
C PHE A 77 -6.30 1.74 1.91
N GLY A 78 -6.14 0.43 1.67
CA GLY A 78 -7.26 -0.49 1.57
C GLY A 78 -7.96 -0.72 2.92
N LEU A 79 -9.29 -0.61 2.92
CA LEU A 79 -10.15 -0.91 4.07
C LEU A 79 -11.11 -2.09 3.83
N MET A 80 -11.02 -2.71 2.66
CA MET A 80 -11.77 -3.93 2.34
C MET A 80 -11.15 -5.14 3.06
N PRO A 81 -11.94 -6.17 3.41
CA PRO A 81 -11.42 -7.41 4.00
C PRO A 81 -10.44 -8.14 3.07
N THR A 82 -9.57 -8.98 3.65
CA THR A 82 -8.66 -9.82 2.86
C THR A 82 -9.40 -10.68 1.83
N GLY A 83 -8.85 -10.74 0.61
CA GLY A 83 -9.41 -11.51 -0.51
C GLY A 83 -10.39 -10.71 -1.37
N SER A 84 -10.58 -9.42 -1.05
CA SER A 84 -11.38 -8.50 -1.87
C SER A 84 -10.57 -7.85 -3.00
N ALA A 85 -9.24 -7.99 -3.00
CA ALA A 85 -8.32 -7.47 -4.00
C ALA A 85 -7.18 -8.46 -4.29
N ALA A 86 -6.18 -8.04 -5.06
CA ALA A 86 -4.92 -8.76 -5.11
C ALA A 86 -4.23 -8.56 -3.76
N ASP A 87 -4.25 -9.58 -2.89
CA ASP A 87 -3.66 -9.53 -1.55
C ASP A 87 -2.67 -10.69 -1.36
N GLU A 88 -1.53 -10.46 -0.69
CA GLU A 88 -0.61 -11.53 -0.26
C GLU A 88 -0.77 -11.92 1.21
N GLY A 89 -1.64 -11.23 1.95
CA GLY A 89 -1.83 -11.50 3.36
C GLY A 89 -2.84 -10.56 4.00
N PRO A 90 -2.90 -10.58 5.35
CA PRO A 90 -3.89 -9.81 6.09
C PRO A 90 -3.80 -8.30 5.83
N THR A 91 -4.94 -7.63 5.88
CA THR A 91 -5.02 -6.17 5.77
C THR A 91 -4.35 -5.49 6.96
N VAL A 92 -4.09 -4.19 6.85
CA VAL A 92 -3.57 -3.38 7.97
C VAL A 92 -4.49 -3.48 9.19
N PHE A 93 -5.80 -3.40 8.98
CA PHE A 93 -6.77 -3.46 10.06
C PHE A 93 -6.84 -4.85 10.71
N GLU A 94 -6.81 -5.92 9.92
CA GLU A 94 -6.73 -7.29 10.44
C GLU A 94 -5.44 -7.53 11.23
N ASN A 95 -4.31 -6.99 10.78
CA ASN A 95 -3.05 -7.05 11.52
C ASN A 95 -3.08 -6.20 12.79
N MET A 96 -3.77 -5.07 12.81
CA MET A 96 -3.99 -4.31 14.04
C MET A 96 -4.77 -5.12 15.09
N ILE A 97 -5.81 -5.84 14.65
CA ILE A 97 -6.59 -6.72 15.53
C ILE A 97 -5.72 -7.87 16.04
N SER A 98 -5.01 -8.58 15.15
CA SER A 98 -4.21 -9.76 15.51
C SER A 98 -3.02 -9.42 16.42
N GLN A 99 -2.49 -8.20 16.31
CA GLN A 99 -1.40 -7.68 17.15
C GLN A 99 -1.89 -6.98 18.41
N CYS A 100 -3.20 -7.02 18.71
CA CYS A 100 -3.82 -6.39 19.88
C CYS A 100 -3.52 -4.88 19.99
N LEU A 101 -3.48 -4.17 18.87
CA LEU A 101 -3.19 -2.73 18.82
C LEU A 101 -4.44 -1.86 19.04
N LEU A 102 -5.63 -2.47 19.01
CA LEU A 102 -6.91 -1.79 19.14
C LEU A 102 -7.63 -2.25 20.42
N PRO A 103 -8.26 -1.34 21.17
CA PRO A 103 -9.09 -1.71 22.31
C PRO A 103 -10.39 -2.41 21.89
N VAL A 104 -10.89 -2.10 20.68
CA VAL A 104 -12.09 -2.68 20.07
C VAL A 104 -11.79 -2.94 18.59
N PRO A 105 -12.18 -4.09 18.01
CA PRO A 105 -11.94 -4.43 16.62
C PRO A 105 -12.93 -3.71 15.68
N ALA A 106 -12.94 -2.37 15.72
CA ALA A 106 -13.77 -1.52 14.88
C ALA A 106 -13.02 -0.26 14.44
N PHE A 107 -13.39 0.28 13.28
CA PHE A 107 -13.03 1.63 12.84
C PHE A 107 -14.31 2.37 12.39
N SER A 108 -14.26 3.69 12.36
CA SER A 108 -15.34 4.53 11.86
C SER A 108 -14.79 5.63 10.96
N LEU A 109 -15.63 6.11 10.06
CA LEU A 109 -15.35 7.24 9.19
C LEU A 109 -16.35 8.34 9.50
N TYR A 110 -15.85 9.56 9.68
CA TYR A 110 -16.65 10.78 9.70
C TYR A 110 -16.21 11.62 8.51
N LEU A 111 -17.15 11.96 7.63
CA LEU A 111 -16.94 12.78 6.45
C LEU A 111 -17.70 14.09 6.66
N ASN A 112 -16.98 15.21 6.56
CA ASN A 112 -17.53 16.56 6.76
C ASN A 112 -18.06 17.17 5.47
#